data_AF-A0A1I2LNJ3-F1
#
_entry.id   AF-A0A1I2LNJ3-F1
#
_cell.length_a   1.000
_cell.length_b   1.000
_cell.length_c   1.000
_cell.angle_alpha   90.00
_cell.angle_beta   90.00
_cell.angle_gamma   90.00
#
_symmetry.space_group_name_H-M   'P 1'
#
loop_
_entity.id
_entity.type
_entity.pdbx_description
1 polymer ?
#
loop_
_entity_poly.entity_id
_entity_poly.type
_entity_poly.pdbx_seq_one_letter_code
_entity_poly.pdbx_strand_id
1 'polypeptide(L)'
;MLVTWCGSWEAGAKALTLRGMSTTEIPRGDSGPRYVRLQVELVLEVSGPDELRAAALDHIAADEYMPPQERLHARDAVGNDESEALAYLVDPADLLSAVPGVDLVQASWSCAHTEYDPDSDEWDLDDEDADDVDAADGDGAEGDAPS
;
A
#
# COMPACT_ATOMS: atom_id res chain seq x y z
N MET A 1 4.81 4.11 -22.75
CA MET A 1 4.17 5.29 -22.14
C MET A 1 3.54 4.75 -20.87
N LEU A 2 4.24 4.83 -19.76
CA LEU A 2 3.80 4.27 -18.47
C LEU A 2 2.63 5.11 -17.97
N VAL A 3 1.43 4.57 -18.03
CA VAL A 3 0.29 5.12 -17.31
C VAL A 3 0.29 4.41 -15.97
N THR A 4 0.99 4.95 -14.99
CA THR A 4 0.89 4.45 -13.61
C THR A 4 -0.50 4.81 -13.08
N TRP A 5 -1.44 3.86 -13.08
CA TRP A 5 -2.63 4.00 -12.26
C TRP A 5 -2.23 3.81 -10.80
N CYS A 6 -2.02 4.93 -10.11
CA CYS A 6 -1.85 4.95 -8.66
C CYS A 6 -3.26 5.05 -8.08
N GLY A 7 -3.80 3.93 -7.59
CA GLY A 7 -5.03 3.95 -6.82
C GLY A 7 -4.79 4.78 -5.54
N SER A 8 -5.45 5.93 -5.44
CA SER A 8 -5.44 6.75 -4.23
C SER A 8 -6.88 7.12 -3.92
N TRP A 9 -7.43 6.53 -2.88
CA TRP A 9 -8.73 6.88 -2.35
C TRP A 9 -8.51 7.79 -1.12
N GLU A 10 -9.15 8.97 -1.10
CA GLU A 10 -9.12 9.88 0.06
C GLU A 10 -10.56 10.06 0.56
N ALA A 11 -10.87 9.56 1.76
CA ALA A 11 -12.07 9.99 2.46
C ALA A 11 -11.93 11.47 2.80
N GLY A 12 -12.91 12.29 2.40
CA GLY A 12 -12.91 13.75 2.56
C GLY A 12 -12.59 14.22 3.99
N ALA A 13 -11.31 14.47 4.25
CA ALA A 13 -10.85 15.15 5.44
C ALA A 13 -10.91 16.66 5.18
N LYS A 14 -11.76 17.37 5.93
CA LYS A 14 -11.78 18.83 5.96
C LYS A 14 -10.36 19.34 6.22
N ALA A 15 -9.90 20.23 5.35
CA ALA A 15 -8.61 20.91 5.44
C ALA A 15 -8.33 21.43 6.85
N LEU A 16 -7.50 20.69 7.61
CA LEU A 16 -6.78 21.24 8.74
C LEU A 16 -5.41 21.67 8.21
N THR A 17 -5.18 22.97 8.17
CA THR A 17 -3.85 23.56 7.97
C THR A 17 -2.88 23.02 9.02
N LEU A 18 -2.06 22.03 8.68
CA LEU A 18 -0.98 21.55 9.53
C LEU A 18 0.27 22.42 9.34
N ARG A 19 0.51 23.28 10.33
CA ARG A 19 1.82 23.88 10.57
C ARG A 19 2.69 22.83 11.27
N GLY A 20 3.84 22.53 10.66
CA GLY A 20 5.00 21.80 11.20
C GLY A 20 4.77 20.94 12.44
N MET A 21 4.59 19.64 12.24
CA MET A 21 4.77 18.63 13.28
C MET A 21 5.96 17.78 12.88
N SER A 22 7.06 17.95 13.59
CA SER A 22 8.21 17.05 13.51
C SER A 22 7.72 15.62 13.75
N THR A 23 7.97 14.76 12.76
CA THR A 23 7.92 13.31 12.93
C THR A 23 8.80 12.98 14.15
N THR A 24 8.28 12.33 15.19
CA THR A 24 9.03 11.54 16.21
C THR A 24 8.15 11.17 17.40
N GLU A 25 7.03 11.83 17.69
CA GLU A 25 6.16 11.39 18.80
C GLU A 25 4.68 11.37 18.40
N ILE A 26 4.23 10.28 17.78
CA ILE A 26 2.79 9.98 17.73
C ILE A 26 2.38 9.56 19.15
N PRO A 27 1.54 10.32 19.86
CA PRO A 27 1.20 10.00 21.24
C PRO A 27 0.40 8.70 21.27
N ARG A 28 1.02 7.60 21.76
CA ARG A 28 0.28 6.40 22.16
C ARG A 28 -0.43 6.70 23.48
N GLY A 29 -1.64 7.26 23.39
CA GLY A 29 -2.48 7.57 24.55
C GLY A 29 -3.89 7.01 24.40
N ASP A 30 -4.55 6.74 25.53
CA ASP A 30 -5.89 6.13 25.62
C ASP A 30 -7.07 7.01 25.12
N SER A 31 -6.81 8.11 24.41
CA SER A 31 -7.85 9.04 23.98
C SER A 31 -7.61 9.73 22.63
N GLY A 32 -6.65 9.27 21.82
CA GLY A 32 -6.37 9.80 20.47
C GLY A 32 -6.52 8.72 19.38
N PRO A 33 -6.68 9.11 18.10
CA PRO A 33 -6.73 8.16 16.99
C PRO A 33 -5.42 7.35 16.93
N ARG A 34 -5.55 6.03 16.83
CA ARG A 34 -4.43 5.08 16.74
C ARG A 34 -4.23 4.76 15.27
N TYR A 35 -3.23 5.37 14.64
CA TYR A 35 -2.86 5.07 13.25
C TYR A 35 -1.83 3.95 13.22
N VAL A 36 -2.06 2.95 12.36
CA VAL A 36 -1.14 1.85 12.07
C VAL A 36 -0.90 1.84 10.58
N ARG A 37 0.37 1.80 10.16
CA ARG A 37 0.74 1.60 8.75
C ARG A 37 0.93 0.11 8.51
N LEU A 38 0.16 -0.44 7.59
CA LEU A 38 0.33 -1.80 7.10
C LEU A 38 1.15 -1.74 5.80
N GLN A 39 2.25 -2.50 5.72
CA GLN A 39 3.01 -2.74 4.50
C GLN A 39 2.64 -4.13 3.99
N VAL A 40 2.29 -4.23 2.70
CA VAL A 40 1.87 -5.48 2.07
C VAL A 40 2.52 -5.57 0.70
N GLU A 41 3.08 -6.74 0.40
CA GLU A 41 3.48 -7.16 -0.94
C GLU A 41 2.65 -8.39 -1.32
N LEU A 42 2.11 -8.39 -2.53
CA LEU A 42 1.22 -9.45 -3.02
C LEU A 42 1.70 -9.93 -4.39
N VAL A 43 2.01 -11.22 -4.50
CA VAL A 43 2.23 -11.91 -5.78
C VAL A 43 1.06 -12.85 -6.02
N LEU A 44 0.45 -12.76 -7.20
CA LEU A 44 -0.79 -13.44 -7.54
C LEU A 44 -0.64 -14.14 -8.88
N GLU A 45 -1.05 -15.41 -8.94
CA GLU A 45 -1.18 -16.13 -10.21
C GLU A 45 -2.51 -15.75 -10.90
N VAL A 46 -2.44 -15.27 -12.14
CA VAL A 46 -3.62 -14.99 -12.96
C VAL A 46 -3.93 -16.21 -13.83
N SER A 47 -4.78 -17.11 -13.34
CA SER A 47 -5.19 -18.31 -14.10
C SER A 47 -6.23 -18.02 -15.20
N GLY A 48 -6.90 -16.86 -15.14
CA GLY A 48 -8.01 -16.48 -16.03
C GLY A 48 -7.90 -15.03 -16.54
N PRO A 49 -6.94 -14.71 -17.43
CA PRO A 49 -6.70 -13.34 -17.87
C PRO A 49 -7.90 -12.72 -18.61
N ASP A 50 -8.59 -13.49 -19.45
CA ASP A 50 -9.79 -13.01 -20.15
C ASP A 50 -10.95 -12.69 -19.19
N GLU A 51 -11.16 -13.54 -18.18
CA GLU A 51 -12.21 -13.35 -17.18
C GLU A 51 -11.93 -12.14 -16.30
N LEU A 52 -10.67 -11.94 -15.90
CA LEU A 52 -10.23 -10.79 -15.14
C LEU A 52 -10.48 -9.47 -15.91
N ARG A 53 -10.07 -9.42 -17.18
CA ARG A 53 -10.29 -8.24 -18.03
C ARG A 53 -11.77 -7.98 -18.27
N ALA A 54 -12.56 -9.02 -18.51
CA ALA A 54 -14.00 -8.90 -18.68
C ALA A 54 -14.66 -8.30 -17.43
N ALA A 55 -14.28 -8.76 -16.23
CA ALA A 55 -14.77 -8.22 -14.97
C ALA A 55 -14.42 -6.74 -14.80
N ALA A 56 -13.19 -6.33 -15.13
CA ALA A 56 -12.79 -4.92 -15.08
C ALA A 56 -13.61 -4.06 -16.06
N LEU A 57 -13.81 -4.54 -17.30
CA LEU A 57 -14.63 -3.85 -18.30
C LEU A 57 -16.09 -3.71 -17.88
N ASP A 58 -16.67 -4.74 -17.26
CA ASP A 58 -18.02 -4.70 -16.71
C ASP A 58 -18.13 -3.67 -15.58
N HIS A 59 -17.13 -3.60 -14.71
CA HIS A 59 -17.07 -2.63 -13.61
C HIS A 59 -16.98 -1.18 -14.14
N ILE A 60 -16.12 -0.93 -15.14
CA ILE A 60 -16.03 0.36 -15.84
C ILE A 60 -17.35 0.74 -16.54
N ALA A 61 -18.06 -0.25 -17.08
CA ALA A 61 -19.34 -0.02 -17.75
C ALA A 61 -20.45 0.32 -16.76
N ALA A 62 -20.40 -0.24 -15.55
CA ALA A 62 -21.36 0.00 -14.48
C ALA A 62 -21.14 1.32 -13.73
N ASP A 63 -19.94 1.91 -13.79
CA ASP A 63 -19.65 3.21 -13.17
C ASP A 63 -20.35 4.35 -13.94
N GLU A 64 -21.49 4.81 -13.44
CA GLU A 64 -22.25 5.94 -14.00
C GLU A 64 -21.60 7.31 -13.78
N TYR A 65 -20.69 7.41 -12.81
CA TYR A 65 -20.03 8.66 -12.42
C TYR A 65 -18.74 8.91 -13.22
N MET A 66 -18.20 7.88 -13.88
CA MET A 66 -17.01 8.01 -14.71
C MET A 66 -17.26 8.85 -15.98
N PRO A 67 -16.49 9.94 -16.20
CA PRO A 67 -16.53 10.73 -17.42
C PRO A 67 -16.23 9.90 -18.68
N PRO A 68 -16.81 10.23 -19.86
CA PRO A 68 -16.62 9.44 -21.07
C PRO A 68 -15.18 9.28 -21.55
N GLN A 69 -14.35 10.32 -21.41
CA GLN A 69 -12.93 10.27 -21.81
C GLN A 69 -12.12 9.38 -20.87
N GLU A 70 -12.35 9.49 -19.58
CA GLU A 70 -11.75 8.63 -18.57
C GLU A 70 -12.16 7.17 -18.78
N ARG A 71 -13.45 6.92 -19.05
CA ARG A 71 -13.97 5.59 -19.38
C ARG A 71 -13.27 4.97 -20.58
N LEU A 72 -13.05 5.74 -21.65
CA LEU A 72 -12.36 5.25 -22.83
C LEU A 72 -10.91 4.87 -22.51
N HIS A 73 -10.22 5.69 -21.71
CA HIS A 73 -8.85 5.41 -21.30
C HIS A 73 -8.75 4.18 -20.39
N ALA A 74 -9.63 4.08 -19.38
CA ALA A 74 -9.69 2.93 -18.48
C ALA A 74 -9.96 1.62 -19.25
N ARG A 75 -10.91 1.63 -20.20
CA ARG A 75 -11.20 0.46 -21.04
C ARG A 75 -10.00 0.02 -21.87
N ASP A 76 -9.27 0.97 -22.43
CA ASP A 76 -8.07 0.68 -23.23
C ASP A 76 -6.95 0.09 -22.34
N ALA A 77 -6.76 0.61 -21.13
CA ALA A 77 -5.77 0.08 -20.19
C ALA A 77 -6.10 -1.37 -19.76
N VAL A 78 -7.28 -1.58 -19.15
CA VAL A 78 -7.64 -2.90 -18.60
C VAL A 78 -7.89 -3.95 -19.68
N GLY A 79 -8.28 -3.53 -20.89
CA GLY A 79 -8.52 -4.45 -22.00
C GLY A 79 -7.24 -5.06 -22.56
N ASN A 80 -6.09 -4.40 -22.37
CA ASN A 80 -4.81 -4.80 -22.96
C ASN A 80 -3.82 -5.39 -21.95
N ASP A 81 -4.05 -5.24 -20.64
CA ASP A 81 -3.09 -5.61 -19.60
C ASP A 81 -3.78 -6.17 -18.34
N GLU A 82 -3.42 -7.39 -17.95
CA GLU A 82 -3.95 -8.09 -16.77
C GLU A 82 -3.60 -7.37 -15.46
N SER A 83 -2.43 -6.74 -15.37
CA SER A 83 -2.01 -5.99 -14.18
C SER A 83 -2.82 -4.69 -14.03
N GLU A 84 -3.18 -4.04 -15.13
CA GLU A 84 -4.09 -2.89 -15.13
C GLU A 84 -5.52 -3.32 -14.75
N ALA A 85 -6.00 -4.45 -15.29
CA ALA A 85 -7.29 -5.00 -14.93
C ALA A 85 -7.38 -5.35 -13.43
N LEU A 86 -6.33 -5.96 -12.88
CA LEU A 86 -6.24 -6.26 -11.45
C LEU A 86 -6.18 -4.97 -10.62
N ALA A 87 -5.34 -4.01 -11.00
CA ALA A 87 -5.22 -2.73 -10.31
C ALA A 87 -6.56 -1.99 -10.23
N TYR A 88 -7.35 -2.03 -11.31
CA TYR A 88 -8.67 -1.40 -11.38
C TYR A 88 -9.71 -2.09 -10.47
N LEU A 89 -9.62 -3.41 -10.30
CA LEU A 89 -10.59 -4.19 -9.51
C LEU A 89 -10.28 -4.23 -8.01
N VAL A 90 -9.04 -3.99 -7.60
CA VAL A 90 -8.66 -3.99 -6.19
C VAL A 90 -9.14 -2.71 -5.52
N ASP A 91 -10.03 -2.85 -4.54
CA ASP A 91 -10.40 -1.80 -3.59
C ASP A 91 -9.89 -2.15 -2.18
N PRO A 92 -8.86 -1.47 -1.66
CA PRO A 92 -8.34 -1.72 -0.32
C PRO A 92 -9.34 -1.46 0.81
N ALA A 93 -10.34 -0.59 0.61
CA ALA A 93 -11.38 -0.38 1.60
C ALA A 93 -12.29 -1.61 1.69
N ASP A 94 -12.64 -2.22 0.56
CA ASP A 94 -13.40 -3.48 0.52
C ASP A 94 -12.59 -4.65 1.11
N LEU A 95 -11.29 -4.74 0.80
CA LEU A 95 -10.40 -5.76 1.38
C LEU A 95 -10.32 -5.70 2.91
N LEU A 96 -10.35 -4.50 3.49
CA LEU A 96 -10.29 -4.30 4.95
C LEU A 96 -11.67 -4.29 5.61
N SER A 97 -12.76 -4.33 4.85
CA SER A 97 -14.13 -4.21 5.35
C SER A 97 -14.51 -5.27 6.41
N ALA A 98 -13.85 -6.42 6.39
CA ALA A 98 -14.08 -7.51 7.33
C ALA A 98 -13.25 -7.40 8.63
N VAL A 99 -12.31 -6.46 8.74
CA VAL A 99 -11.42 -6.32 9.90
C VAL A 99 -12.09 -5.47 10.99
N PRO A 100 -12.40 -6.03 12.18
CA PRO A 100 -13.13 -5.28 13.20
C PRO A 100 -12.36 -4.08 13.73
N GLY A 101 -13.00 -2.91 13.76
CA GLY A 101 -12.44 -1.68 14.35
C GLY A 101 -11.38 -0.99 13.49
N VAL A 102 -11.28 -1.34 12.20
CA VAL A 102 -10.39 -0.70 11.24
C VAL A 102 -11.20 0.10 10.24
N ASP A 103 -10.91 1.40 10.18
CA ASP A 103 -11.34 2.29 9.10
C ASP A 103 -10.09 2.70 8.34
N LEU A 104 -10.05 2.44 7.03
CA LEU A 104 -8.93 2.87 6.20
C LEU A 104 -8.95 4.41 6.13
N VAL A 105 -7.77 5.03 6.18
CA VAL A 105 -7.63 6.51 6.08
C VAL A 105 -6.98 6.91 4.76
N GLN A 106 -6.03 6.12 4.31
CA GLN A 106 -5.29 6.32 3.07
C GLN A 106 -4.76 4.97 2.59
N ALA A 107 -4.77 4.74 1.28
CA ALA A 107 -4.03 3.66 0.65
C ALA A 107 -3.42 4.15 -0.66
N SER A 108 -2.29 3.54 -1.03
CA SER A 108 -1.60 3.72 -2.30
C SER A 108 -1.03 2.38 -2.70
N TRP A 109 -1.26 1.97 -3.94
CA TRP A 109 -0.73 0.72 -4.48
C TRP A 109 -0.52 0.84 -5.99
N SER A 110 0.27 -0.08 -6.51
CA SER A 110 0.49 -0.27 -7.95
C SER A 110 0.51 -1.77 -8.24
N CYS A 111 0.10 -2.16 -9.44
CA CYS A 111 0.22 -3.53 -9.91
C CYS A 111 1.20 -3.56 -11.09
N ALA A 112 1.95 -4.65 -11.20
CA ALA A 112 2.85 -4.91 -12.31
C ALA A 112 3.00 -6.42 -12.49
N HIS A 113 3.36 -6.83 -13.70
CA HIS A 113 3.78 -8.20 -13.95
C HIS A 113 5.11 -8.51 -13.24
N THR A 114 5.20 -9.70 -12.66
CA THR A 114 6.43 -10.23 -12.07
C THR A 114 6.57 -11.73 -12.37
N GLU A 115 7.79 -12.24 -12.30
CA GLU A 115 8.07 -13.67 -12.36
C GLU A 115 8.14 -14.22 -10.94
N TYR A 116 7.27 -15.18 -10.61
CA TYR A 116 7.29 -15.83 -9.30
C TYR A 116 8.17 -17.08 -9.33
N ASP A 117 9.19 -17.11 -8.48
CA ASP A 117 10.03 -18.28 -8.21
C ASP A 117 10.01 -18.57 -6.70
N PRO A 118 9.34 -19.64 -6.24
CA PRO A 118 9.23 -19.97 -4.83
C PRO A 118 10.56 -20.37 -4.18
N ASP A 119 11.58 -20.71 -4.97
CA ASP A 119 12.91 -21.07 -4.49
C ASP A 119 13.89 -19.87 -4.52
N SER A 120 13.43 -18.68 -4.92
CA SER A 120 14.25 -17.47 -4.98
C SER A 120 14.25 -16.72 -3.64
N ASP A 121 15.46 -16.38 -3.17
CA ASP A 121 15.70 -15.60 -1.95
C ASP A 121 15.13 -14.15 -2.03
N GLU A 122 14.80 -13.65 -3.23
CA GLU A 122 14.20 -12.31 -3.44
C GLU A 122 12.81 -12.17 -2.78
N TRP A 123 12.13 -13.30 -2.55
CA TRP A 123 10.78 -13.34 -1.99
C TRP A 123 10.76 -13.74 -0.50
N ASP A 124 11.91 -13.93 0.13
CA ASP A 124 11.99 -14.29 1.55
C ASP A 124 11.79 -13.05 2.44
N LEU A 125 10.63 -12.97 3.09
CA LEU A 125 10.23 -11.82 3.93
C LEU A 125 10.94 -11.80 5.29
N ASP A 126 11.69 -12.85 5.66
CA ASP A 126 12.35 -12.98 6.97
C ASP A 126 13.72 -12.26 7.05
N ASP A 127 14.31 -11.82 5.93
CA ASP A 127 15.69 -11.30 5.89
C ASP A 127 15.82 -9.77 6.06
N GLU A 128 14.74 -8.99 6.04
CA GLU A 128 14.80 -7.51 6.10
C GLU A 128 14.63 -6.90 7.51
N ASP A 129 14.39 -7.72 8.55
CA ASP A 129 13.98 -7.25 9.89
C ASP A 129 15.08 -7.34 10.97
N ALA A 130 16.34 -7.48 10.58
CA ALA A 130 17.45 -7.54 11.52
C ALA A 130 18.67 -6.77 11.03
N ASP A 131 18.67 -5.43 11.05
CA ASP A 131 19.91 -4.62 11.10
C ASP A 131 19.64 -3.10 11.33
N ASP A 132 18.88 -2.72 12.37
CA ASP A 132 18.98 -1.33 12.87
C ASP A 132 18.71 -1.21 14.39
N VAL A 133 19.42 -2.02 15.20
CA VAL A 133 19.63 -1.66 16.60
C VAL A 133 20.88 -0.80 16.71
N ASP A 134 20.63 0.50 16.59
CA ASP A 134 21.49 1.62 16.98
C ASP A 134 22.26 1.29 18.28
N ALA A 135 23.55 0.98 18.14
CA ALA A 135 24.47 0.84 19.27
C ALA A 135 24.85 2.22 19.79
N ALA A 136 23.91 2.90 20.44
CA ALA A 136 24.14 4.17 21.12
C ALA A 136 23.43 4.23 22.48
N ASP A 137 24.09 3.71 23.52
CA ASP A 137 24.18 4.28 24.88
C ASP A 137 25.03 3.31 25.75
N GLY A 138 25.95 3.68 26.64
CA GLY A 138 26.29 4.98 27.19
C GLY A 138 27.50 4.84 28.15
N ASP A 139 28.15 5.98 28.30
CA ASP A 139 29.19 6.46 29.23
C ASP A 139 29.19 5.91 30.69
N GLY A 140 30.36 5.91 31.36
CA GLY A 140 30.42 5.96 32.83
C GLY A 140 31.52 5.20 33.63
N ALA A 141 32.78 5.65 33.52
CA ALA A 141 33.79 5.90 34.58
C ALA A 141 34.26 4.87 35.68
N GLU A 142 35.55 5.05 36.04
CA GLU A 142 36.29 4.72 37.29
C GLU A 142 36.89 3.28 37.40
N GLY A 143 38.18 3.04 37.63
CA GLY A 143 39.40 3.84 37.78
C GLY A 143 40.54 2.90 38.22
N ASP A 144 41.77 3.09 37.72
CA ASP A 144 42.99 2.65 38.44
C ASP A 144 44.24 3.31 37.85
N ALA A 145 44.93 4.08 38.67
CA ALA A 145 46.35 4.40 38.58
C ALA A 145 46.84 4.52 40.03
N PRO A 146 48.13 4.32 40.36
CA PRO A 146 49.27 3.87 39.55
C PRO A 146 50.12 2.77 40.24
N SER A 147 51.24 2.38 39.62
CA SER A 147 52.48 2.02 40.35
C SER A 147 53.70 2.47 39.57
#